data_AF-A0A7C3KIH2-F1
#
_entry.id   AF-A0A7C3KIH2-F1
#
_cell.length_a   1.000
_cell.length_b   1.000
_cell.length_c   1.000
_cell.angle_alpha   90.00
_cell.angle_beta   90.00
_cell.angle_gamma   90.00
#
_symmetry.space_group_name_H-M   'P 1'
#
loop_
_entity.id
_entity.type
_entity.pdbx_description
1 polymer ?
#
loop_
_entity_poly.entity_id
_entity_poly.type
_entity_poly.pdbx_seq_one_letter_code
_entity_poly.pdbx_strand_id
1 'polypeptide(L)'
;MVLRSQSFMQHFSFTGLKRLRSYQVSWLRGDLLAGLTVAAYLIPQCMAYAELAGVQPIAGLWAILPPILIYALLGSSPQLSVGPESTTAVMTAAAIAPIAASSGSDYASLCSVLALLVGLICWIGAFARLGFLANLLSKPILIGYMAGIALLMIIGQLGKISGIPIEAGSLLGEVKQFLTQLNQIHLNLRDTPRFYKPGRDRSGSQRLPIQIYYFRHIINAAKK
;
A
#
# COMPACT_ATOMS: atom_id res chain seq x y z
N MET A 1 -13.69 -9.60 38.01
CA MET A 1 -14.41 -10.22 36.87
C MET A 1 -13.48 -10.19 35.64
N VAL A 2 -12.27 -10.76 35.62
CA VAL A 2 -11.85 -12.15 35.90
C VAL A 2 -12.85 -13.15 35.33
N LEU A 3 -12.73 -13.41 34.02
CA LEU A 3 -12.87 -14.70 33.31
C LEU A 3 -12.97 -14.44 31.79
N ARG A 4 -11.85 -14.07 31.15
CA ARG A 4 -11.68 -14.12 29.69
C ARG A 4 -10.20 -14.29 29.33
N SER A 5 -9.54 -15.23 30.00
CA SER A 5 -8.11 -15.54 29.81
C SER A 5 -7.87 -17.06 29.82
N GLN A 6 -8.74 -17.80 29.14
CA GLN A 6 -8.61 -19.25 28.92
C GLN A 6 -9.14 -19.53 27.50
N SER A 7 -8.28 -19.42 26.47
CA SER A 7 -8.44 -20.01 25.12
C SER A 7 -7.45 -19.48 24.07
N PHE A 8 -6.34 -18.84 24.48
CA PHE A 8 -5.34 -18.40 23.50
C PHE A 8 -4.65 -19.59 22.78
N MET A 9 -4.66 -20.80 23.35
CA MET A 9 -4.16 -22.02 22.67
C MET A 9 -5.05 -22.56 21.53
N GLN A 10 -6.15 -21.87 21.16
CA GLN A 10 -6.92 -22.15 19.93
C GLN A 10 -6.45 -21.29 18.72
N HIS A 11 -5.27 -20.62 18.80
CA HIS A 11 -4.84 -19.48 17.96
C HIS A 11 -4.39 -19.72 16.51
N PHE A 12 -4.58 -20.91 15.94
CA PHE A 12 -4.75 -21.04 14.49
C PHE A 12 -6.22 -21.32 14.23
N SER A 13 -7.05 -20.39 14.71
CA SER A 13 -8.48 -20.57 14.61
C SER A 13 -8.83 -20.38 13.15
N PHE A 14 -9.17 -21.48 12.47
CA PHE A 14 -9.78 -21.50 11.14
C PHE A 14 -11.17 -20.81 11.17
N THR A 15 -11.26 -19.62 11.76
CA THR A 15 -12.47 -18.85 11.99
C THR A 15 -13.05 -18.41 10.67
N GLY A 16 -12.20 -17.96 9.74
CA GLY A 16 -12.58 -17.71 8.34
C GLY A 16 -13.24 -18.95 7.72
N LEU A 17 -12.59 -20.11 7.81
CA LEU A 17 -13.15 -21.37 7.28
C LEU A 17 -14.46 -21.81 7.97
N LYS A 18 -14.55 -21.66 9.30
CA LYS A 18 -15.78 -21.95 10.06
C LYS A 18 -16.92 -21.04 9.61
N ARG A 19 -16.63 -19.76 9.36
CA ARG A 19 -17.59 -18.77 8.89
C ARG A 19 -18.02 -19.03 7.45
N LEU A 20 -17.11 -19.46 6.58
CA LEU A 20 -17.42 -19.93 5.22
C LEU A 20 -18.40 -21.12 5.26
N ARG A 21 -18.25 -22.02 6.25
CA ARG A 21 -19.19 -23.14 6.45
C ARG A 21 -20.55 -22.72 7.00
N SER A 22 -20.62 -21.70 7.84
CA SER A 22 -21.87 -21.16 8.38
C SER A 22 -22.35 -19.90 7.64
N TYR A 23 -21.96 -19.75 6.37
CA TYR A 23 -22.25 -18.56 5.57
C TYR A 23 -23.73 -18.53 5.19
N GLN A 24 -24.38 -17.38 5.42
CA GLN A 24 -25.78 -17.18 5.05
C GLN A 24 -25.87 -16.47 3.71
N VAL A 25 -26.67 -17.02 2.78
CA VAL A 25 -26.88 -16.43 1.45
C VAL A 25 -27.44 -15.00 1.52
N SER A 26 -28.15 -14.66 2.61
CA SER A 26 -28.65 -13.31 2.88
C SER A 26 -27.53 -12.26 2.97
N TRP A 27 -26.32 -12.63 3.35
CA TRP A 27 -25.16 -11.73 3.46
C TRP A 27 -24.48 -11.45 2.11
N LEU A 28 -24.72 -12.30 1.09
CA LEU A 28 -24.04 -12.23 -0.20
C LEU A 28 -24.16 -10.87 -0.87
N ARG A 29 -25.33 -10.22 -0.80
CA ARG A 29 -25.54 -8.90 -1.40
C ARG A 29 -24.67 -7.83 -0.76
N GLY A 30 -24.57 -7.84 0.57
CA GLY A 30 -23.73 -6.90 1.32
C GLY A 30 -22.25 -7.16 1.08
N ASP A 31 -21.84 -8.42 1.11
CA ASP A 31 -20.44 -8.81 0.90
C ASP A 31 -19.97 -8.57 -0.54
N LEU A 32 -20.84 -8.73 -1.54
CA LEU A 32 -20.52 -8.39 -2.93
C LEU A 32 -20.33 -6.89 -3.12
N LEU A 33 -21.22 -6.06 -2.55
CA LEU A 33 -21.08 -4.61 -2.60
C LEU A 33 -19.80 -4.15 -1.87
N ALA A 34 -19.54 -4.70 -0.68
CA ALA A 34 -18.32 -4.41 0.08
C ALA A 34 -17.05 -4.90 -0.64
N GLY A 35 -17.08 -6.09 -1.24
CA GLY A 35 -15.96 -6.62 -2.02
C GLY A 35 -15.68 -5.78 -3.26
N LEU A 36 -16.72 -5.31 -3.96
CA LEU A 36 -16.58 -4.46 -5.12
C LEU A 36 -16.01 -3.08 -4.75
N THR A 37 -16.49 -2.47 -3.66
CA THR A 37 -15.94 -1.18 -3.20
C THR A 37 -14.49 -1.31 -2.76
N VAL A 38 -14.15 -2.38 -2.05
CA VAL A 38 -12.77 -2.66 -1.65
C VAL A 38 -11.88 -2.88 -2.87
N ALA A 39 -12.29 -3.71 -3.82
CA ALA A 39 -11.55 -3.95 -5.04
C ALA A 39 -11.32 -2.65 -5.85
N ALA A 40 -12.34 -1.78 -5.93
CA ALA A 40 -12.28 -0.54 -6.69
C ALA A 40 -11.17 0.42 -6.19
N TYR A 41 -10.97 0.55 -4.88
CA TYR A 41 -9.88 1.38 -4.35
C TYR A 41 -8.55 0.62 -4.24
N LEU A 42 -8.59 -0.70 -4.02
CA LEU A 42 -7.40 -1.51 -3.79
C LEU A 42 -6.54 -1.63 -5.06
N ILE A 43 -7.16 -1.76 -6.25
CA ILE A 43 -6.44 -1.85 -7.53
C ILE A 43 -5.51 -0.64 -7.74
N PRO A 44 -6.00 0.62 -7.75
CA PRO A 44 -5.11 1.77 -7.92
C PRO A 44 -4.15 1.94 -6.73
N GLN A 45 -4.53 1.57 -5.51
CA GLN A 45 -3.64 1.61 -4.35
C GLN A 45 -2.43 0.67 -4.50
N CYS A 46 -2.65 -0.58 -4.90
CA CYS A 46 -1.58 -1.55 -5.15
C CYS A 46 -0.63 -1.09 -6.25
N MET A 47 -1.18 -0.53 -7.34
CA MET A 47 -0.38 -0.01 -8.44
C MET A 47 0.49 1.17 -8.00
N ALA A 48 -0.09 2.14 -7.29
CA ALA A 48 0.64 3.30 -6.79
C ALA A 48 1.74 2.91 -5.80
N TYR A 49 1.47 1.98 -4.88
CA TYR A 49 2.45 1.59 -3.86
C TYR A 49 3.54 0.68 -4.42
N ALA A 50 3.27 -0.09 -5.48
CA ALA A 50 4.31 -0.77 -6.24
C ALA A 50 5.30 0.22 -6.88
N GLU A 51 4.80 1.31 -7.46
CA GLU A 51 5.65 2.38 -8.00
C GLU A 51 6.45 3.09 -6.90
N LEU A 52 5.84 3.38 -5.75
CA LEU A 52 6.55 3.94 -4.60
C LEU A 52 7.65 3.00 -4.09
N ALA A 53 7.42 1.69 -4.17
CA ALA A 53 8.41 0.68 -3.82
C ALA A 53 9.50 0.50 -4.89
N GLY A 54 9.40 1.13 -6.06
CA GLY A 54 10.39 1.05 -7.14
C GLY A 54 10.19 -0.11 -8.13
N VAL A 55 9.04 -0.80 -8.11
CA VAL A 55 8.73 -1.92 -9.00
C VAL A 55 7.57 -1.61 -9.95
N GLN A 56 7.38 -2.46 -10.97
CA GLN A 56 6.29 -2.28 -11.93
C GLN A 56 4.91 -2.39 -11.24
N PRO A 57 3.91 -1.57 -11.62
CA PRO A 57 2.57 -1.58 -11.01
C PRO A 57 1.91 -2.95 -10.93
N ILE A 58 2.09 -3.76 -11.98
CA ILE A 58 1.51 -5.10 -12.07
C ILE A 58 2.04 -6.04 -10.98
N ALA A 59 3.27 -5.85 -10.51
CA ALA A 59 3.84 -6.65 -9.43
C ALA A 59 3.06 -6.44 -8.11
N GLY A 60 2.58 -5.22 -7.84
CA GLY A 60 1.74 -4.93 -6.68
C GLY A 60 0.39 -5.66 -6.71
N LEU A 61 -0.21 -5.79 -7.90
CA LEU A 61 -1.46 -6.54 -8.09
C LEU A 61 -1.27 -8.03 -7.83
N TRP A 62 -0.15 -8.61 -8.27
CA TRP A 62 0.16 -10.01 -7.97
C TRP A 62 0.53 -10.22 -6.49
N ALA A 63 1.23 -9.27 -5.89
CA ALA A 63 1.68 -9.37 -4.49
C ALA A 63 0.54 -9.33 -3.47
N ILE A 64 -0.59 -8.69 -3.77
CA ILE A 64 -1.70 -8.55 -2.81
C ILE A 64 -2.64 -9.77 -2.77
N LEU A 65 -2.68 -10.61 -3.81
CA LEU A 65 -3.59 -11.75 -3.87
C LEU A 65 -3.31 -12.78 -2.76
N PRO A 66 -2.07 -13.24 -2.51
CA PRO A 66 -1.82 -14.23 -1.48
C PRO A 66 -2.20 -13.74 -0.06
N PRO A 67 -1.84 -12.52 0.40
CA PRO A 67 -2.26 -12.00 1.70
C PRO A 67 -3.77 -11.96 1.89
N ILE A 68 -4.54 -11.54 0.88
CA ILE A 68 -6.01 -11.46 0.98
C ILE A 68 -6.62 -12.85 1.09
N LEU A 69 -6.16 -13.81 0.28
CA LEU A 69 -6.66 -15.19 0.35
C LEU A 69 -6.32 -15.85 1.68
N ILE A 70 -5.08 -15.68 2.16
CA ILE A 70 -4.65 -16.19 3.45
C ILE A 70 -5.48 -15.59 4.58
N TYR A 71 -5.71 -14.27 4.56
CA TYR A 71 -6.53 -13.60 5.58
C TYR A 71 -8.01 -14.00 5.50
N ALA A 72 -8.58 -14.20 4.32
CA ALA A 72 -9.96 -14.67 4.20
C ALA A 72 -10.18 -16.05 4.85
N LEU A 73 -9.17 -16.92 4.81
CA LEU A 73 -9.24 -18.28 5.38
C LEU A 73 -8.92 -18.33 6.88
N LEU A 74 -7.88 -17.61 7.30
CA LEU A 74 -7.32 -17.67 8.65
C LEU A 74 -7.73 -16.48 9.55
N GLY A 75 -8.32 -15.44 8.96
CA GLY A 75 -8.67 -14.21 9.62
C GLY A 75 -9.69 -14.42 10.73
N SER A 76 -9.50 -13.68 11.83
CA SER A 76 -10.39 -13.68 12.99
C SER A 76 -11.54 -12.69 12.83
N SER A 77 -11.34 -11.61 12.06
CA SER A 77 -12.32 -10.55 11.85
C SER A 77 -12.81 -10.54 10.40
N PRO A 78 -14.13 -10.60 10.16
CA PRO A 78 -14.71 -10.55 8.82
C PRO A 78 -14.77 -9.12 8.24
N GLN A 79 -14.64 -8.09 9.07
CA GLN A 79 -14.70 -6.68 8.63
C GLN A 79 -13.31 -6.06 8.42
N LEU A 80 -12.22 -6.78 8.74
CA LEU A 80 -10.88 -6.25 8.54
C LEU A 80 -10.48 -6.40 7.07
N SER A 81 -10.18 -5.28 6.42
CA SER A 81 -9.57 -5.27 5.10
C SER A 81 -8.05 -5.30 5.23
N VAL A 82 -7.41 -6.20 4.50
CA VAL A 82 -5.94 -6.30 4.41
C VAL A 82 -5.51 -5.71 3.08
N GLY A 83 -4.57 -4.76 3.12
CA GLY A 83 -4.10 -4.03 1.96
C GLY A 83 -2.63 -3.63 2.12
N PRO A 84 -1.97 -3.20 1.02
CA PRO A 84 -0.63 -2.64 1.11
C PRO A 84 -0.70 -1.27 1.80
N GLU A 85 0.39 -0.86 2.45
CA GLU A 85 0.46 0.41 3.18
C GLU A 85 1.61 1.27 2.64
N SER A 86 1.41 2.59 2.55
CA SER A 86 2.34 3.51 1.86
C SER A 86 3.71 3.58 2.51
N THR A 87 3.78 3.57 3.84
CA THR A 87 5.04 3.60 4.60
C THR A 87 5.88 2.37 4.29
N THR A 88 5.26 1.18 4.25
CA THR A 88 5.98 -0.06 3.90
C THR A 88 6.55 -0.04 2.49
N ALA A 89 5.88 0.60 1.53
CA ALA A 89 6.40 0.76 0.18
C ALA A 89 7.65 1.66 0.15
N VAL A 90 7.58 2.82 0.81
CA VAL A 90 8.72 3.75 0.89
C VAL A 90 9.89 3.12 1.65
N MET A 91 9.63 2.40 2.74
CA MET A 91 10.67 1.68 3.49
C MET A 91 11.30 0.56 2.66
N THR A 92 10.52 -0.15 1.86
CA THR A 92 11.03 -1.16 0.92
C THR A 92 11.99 -0.50 -0.09
N ALA A 93 11.57 0.60 -0.70
CA ALA A 93 12.42 1.33 -1.65
C ALA A 93 13.71 1.82 -1.00
N ALA A 94 13.62 2.41 0.19
CA ALA A 94 14.78 2.89 0.95
C ALA A 94 15.75 1.76 1.34
N ALA A 95 15.23 0.58 1.68
CA ALA A 95 16.05 -0.58 2.04
C ALA A 95 16.72 -1.22 0.81
N ILE A 96 16.02 -1.31 -0.32
CA ILE A 96 16.51 -2.00 -1.52
C ILE A 96 17.40 -1.12 -2.40
N ALA A 97 17.13 0.19 -2.49
CA ALA A 97 17.89 1.12 -3.34
C ALA A 97 19.43 1.03 -3.21
N PRO A 98 20.03 1.07 -1.99
CA PRO A 98 21.49 0.98 -1.86
C PRO A 98 22.04 -0.41 -2.24
N ILE A 99 21.26 -1.46 -2.03
CA ILE A 99 21.66 -2.84 -2.36
C ILE A 99 21.62 -3.04 -3.87
N ALA A 100 20.53 -2.60 -4.53
CA ALA A 100 20.37 -2.71 -5.97
C ALA A 100 21.47 -1.96 -6.74
N ALA A 101 21.93 -0.81 -6.21
CA ALA A 101 23.01 -0.02 -6.81
C ALA A 101 24.37 -0.75 -6.85
N SER A 102 24.59 -1.74 -5.99
CA SER A 102 25.89 -2.44 -5.85
C SER A 102 25.89 -3.88 -6.36
N SER A 103 24.73 -4.52 -6.46
CA SER A 103 24.64 -5.97 -6.67
C SER A 103 24.34 -6.40 -8.11
N GLY A 104 23.95 -5.50 -9.01
CA GLY A 104 23.60 -5.82 -10.40
C GLY A 104 22.37 -6.74 -10.57
N SER A 105 21.77 -7.15 -9.44
CA SER A 105 20.58 -8.00 -9.37
C SER A 105 19.33 -7.24 -9.78
N ASP A 106 18.35 -7.98 -10.28
CA ASP A 106 17.04 -7.43 -10.59
C ASP A 106 16.35 -6.87 -9.33
N TYR A 107 15.87 -5.63 -9.43
CA TYR A 107 15.28 -4.88 -8.32
C TYR A 107 14.03 -5.58 -7.77
N ALA A 108 13.18 -6.11 -8.64
CA ALA A 108 11.95 -6.80 -8.24
C ALA A 108 12.25 -8.11 -7.48
N SER A 109 13.32 -8.80 -7.86
CA SER A 109 13.81 -9.99 -7.16
C SER A 109 14.28 -9.65 -5.74
N LEU A 110 15.01 -8.54 -5.55
CA LEU A 110 15.43 -8.07 -4.22
C LEU A 110 14.23 -7.71 -3.33
N CYS A 111 13.24 -6.99 -3.85
CA CYS A 111 12.00 -6.68 -3.14
C CYS A 111 11.26 -7.96 -2.71
N SER A 112 11.22 -8.98 -3.58
CA SER A 112 10.55 -10.25 -3.30
C SER A 112 11.24 -11.01 -2.16
N VAL A 113 12.58 -11.05 -2.15
CA VAL A 113 13.35 -11.66 -1.06
C VAL A 113 13.12 -10.93 0.25
N LEU A 114 13.12 -9.58 0.24
CA LEU A 114 12.83 -8.79 1.43
C LEU A 114 11.43 -9.07 1.97
N ALA A 115 10.42 -9.14 1.10
CA ALA A 115 9.05 -9.46 1.49
C ALA A 115 8.95 -10.87 2.13
N LEU A 116 9.65 -11.86 1.57
CA LEU A 116 9.72 -13.22 2.13
C LEU A 116 10.43 -13.25 3.48
N LEU A 117 11.54 -12.52 3.65
CA LEU A 117 12.26 -12.42 4.91
C LEU A 117 11.40 -11.77 6.00
N VAL A 118 10.74 -10.66 5.70
CA VAL A 118 9.80 -10.01 6.62
C VAL A 118 8.67 -10.97 6.98
N GLY A 119 8.08 -11.64 5.99
CA GLY A 119 7.05 -12.65 6.21
C GLY A 119 7.51 -13.80 7.11
N LEU A 120 8.73 -14.29 6.89
CA LEU A 120 9.34 -15.34 7.72
C LEU A 120 9.56 -14.86 9.16
N ILE A 121 10.08 -13.65 9.36
CA ILE A 121 10.27 -13.05 10.70
C ILE A 121 8.91 -12.92 11.40
N CYS A 122 7.88 -12.43 10.70
CA CYS A 122 6.52 -12.35 11.24
C CYS A 122 5.97 -13.73 11.60
N TRP A 123 6.21 -14.75 10.78
CA TRP A 123 5.77 -16.11 11.02
C TRP A 123 6.48 -16.74 12.23
N ILE A 124 7.80 -16.55 12.35
CA ILE A 124 8.59 -16.95 13.53
C ILE A 124 8.07 -16.21 14.77
N GLY A 125 7.82 -14.90 14.68
CA GLY A 125 7.27 -14.11 15.78
C GLY A 125 5.88 -14.58 16.22
N ALA A 126 5.04 -15.01 15.27
CA ALA A 126 3.75 -15.63 15.57
C ALA A 126 3.93 -16.96 16.33
N PHE A 127 4.86 -17.82 15.93
CA PHE A 127 5.17 -19.06 16.65
C PHE A 127 5.78 -18.83 18.03
N ALA A 128 6.67 -17.85 18.16
CA ALA A 128 7.25 -17.42 19.43
C ALA A 128 6.24 -16.68 20.32
N ARG A 129 4.98 -16.52 19.87
CA ARG A 129 3.89 -15.84 20.57
C ARG A 129 4.21 -14.40 20.95
N LEU A 130 5.04 -13.73 20.15
CA LEU A 130 5.42 -12.33 20.35
C LEU A 130 4.26 -11.34 20.22
N GLY A 131 3.04 -11.82 19.91
CA GLY A 131 1.81 -11.03 20.03
C GLY A 131 1.59 -10.44 21.43
N PHE A 132 2.18 -11.00 22.49
CA PHE A 132 2.14 -10.36 23.81
C PHE A 132 2.84 -9.00 23.84
N LEU A 133 3.84 -8.77 22.98
CA LEU A 133 4.53 -7.47 22.88
C LEU A 133 3.57 -6.36 22.45
N ALA A 134 2.55 -6.67 21.66
CA ALA A 134 1.52 -5.72 21.30
C ALA A 134 0.71 -5.23 22.52
N ASN A 135 0.59 -6.06 23.57
CA ASN A 135 -0.05 -5.67 24.83
C ASN A 135 0.87 -4.81 25.72
N LEU A 136 2.17 -4.76 25.43
CA LEU A 136 3.12 -3.88 26.13
C LEU A 136 3.08 -2.45 25.59
N LEU A 137 2.51 -2.24 24.40
CA LEU A 137 2.30 -0.90 23.86
C LEU A 137 1.14 -0.24 24.61
N SER A 138 1.48 0.80 25.37
CA SER A 138 0.49 1.58 26.11
C SER A 138 -0.42 2.34 25.15
N LYS A 139 -1.68 2.58 25.56
CA LYS A 139 -2.64 3.38 24.76
C LYS A 139 -2.06 4.73 24.31
N PRO A 140 -1.33 5.49 25.16
CA PRO A 140 -0.71 6.75 24.72
C PRO A 140 0.30 6.60 23.58
N ILE A 141 1.10 5.54 23.57
CA ILE A 141 2.07 5.28 22.49
C ILE A 141 1.34 5.03 21.17
N LEU A 142 0.28 4.22 21.21
CA LEU A 142 -0.52 3.92 20.02
C LEU A 142 -1.21 5.18 19.48
N ILE A 143 -1.75 6.03 20.35
CA ILE A 143 -2.37 7.30 19.97
C ILE A 143 -1.33 8.24 19.34
N GLY A 144 -0.14 8.35 19.95
CA GLY A 144 0.96 9.17 19.42
C GLY A 144 1.44 8.68 18.05
N TYR A 145 1.58 7.37 17.87
CA TYR A 145 1.93 6.77 16.58
C TYR A 145 0.87 7.06 15.50
N MET A 146 -0.41 6.89 15.81
CA MET A 146 -1.50 7.20 14.87
C MET A 146 -1.57 8.69 14.52
N ALA A 147 -1.36 9.57 15.50
CA ALA A 147 -1.27 11.02 15.26
C ALA A 147 -0.06 11.37 14.37
N GLY A 148 1.08 10.70 14.60
CA GLY A 148 2.26 10.81 13.75
C GLY A 148 1.98 10.41 12.31
N ILE A 149 1.41 9.22 12.07
CA ILE A 149 1.05 8.76 10.71
C ILE A 149 0.05 9.71 10.05
N ALA A 150 -0.97 10.17 10.79
CA ALA A 150 -1.95 11.11 10.24
C ALA A 150 -1.26 12.41 9.77
N LEU A 151 -0.33 12.95 10.56
CA LEU A 151 0.46 14.12 10.17
C LEU A 151 1.34 13.83 8.95
N LEU A 152 2.03 12.68 8.92
CA LEU A 152 2.84 12.25 7.76
C LEU A 152 1.99 12.17 6.49
N MET A 153 0.79 11.61 6.58
CA MET A 153 -0.12 11.52 5.44
C MET A 153 -0.57 12.89 4.96
N ILE A 154 -0.95 13.80 5.87
CA ILE A 154 -1.34 15.17 5.51
C ILE A 154 -0.19 15.86 4.77
N ILE A 155 1.03 15.80 5.32
CA ILE A 155 2.21 16.42 4.73
C ILE A 155 2.50 15.81 3.35
N GLY A 156 2.47 14.48 3.22
CA GLY A 156 2.71 13.79 1.95
C GLY A 156 1.65 14.05 0.87
N GLN A 157 0.48 14.62 1.22
CA GLN A 157 -0.51 15.09 0.23
C GLN A 157 -0.40 16.59 -0.09
N LEU A 158 0.34 17.41 0.70
CA LEU A 158 0.42 18.87 0.50
C LEU A 158 0.91 19.25 -0.90
N GLY A 159 1.96 18.60 -1.41
CA GLY A 159 2.50 18.87 -2.75
C GLY A 159 1.49 18.56 -3.86
N LYS A 160 0.76 17.44 -3.73
CA LYS A 160 -0.24 17.02 -4.71
C LYS A 160 -1.46 17.93 -4.75
N ILE A 161 -1.90 18.41 -3.58
CA ILE A 161 -3.05 19.33 -3.46
C ILE A 161 -2.66 20.75 -3.90
N SER A 162 -1.44 21.20 -3.61
CA SER A 162 -0.98 22.56 -3.94
C SER A 162 -0.51 22.74 -5.38
N GLY A 163 -0.30 21.65 -6.13
CA GLY A 163 0.20 21.72 -7.50
C GLY A 163 1.69 22.09 -7.60
N ILE A 164 2.40 22.11 -6.47
CA ILE A 164 3.81 22.44 -6.40
C ILE A 164 4.61 21.12 -6.52
N PRO A 165 5.54 20.98 -7.48
CA PRO A 165 6.42 19.82 -7.53
C PRO A 165 7.39 19.87 -6.34
N ILE A 166 7.05 19.12 -5.29
CA ILE A 166 7.89 18.96 -4.10
C ILE A 166 8.77 17.72 -4.34
N GLU A 167 10.06 17.94 -4.59
CA GLU A 167 11.09 16.88 -4.75
C GLU A 167 11.81 16.57 -3.41
N ALA A 168 11.36 17.14 -2.30
CA ALA A 168 12.05 16.98 -1.02
C ALA A 168 11.93 15.55 -0.47
N GLY A 169 13.06 14.84 -0.36
CA GLY A 169 13.12 13.50 0.24
C GLY A 169 12.99 13.46 1.77
N SER A 170 12.56 14.54 2.42
CA SER A 170 12.41 14.60 3.89
C SER A 170 11.22 15.47 4.30
N LEU A 171 10.53 15.08 5.37
CA LEU A 171 9.30 15.72 5.86
C LEU A 171 9.49 17.20 6.20
N LEU A 172 10.57 17.54 6.88
CA LEU A 172 10.91 18.93 7.20
C LEU A 172 11.27 19.71 5.92
N GLY A 173 11.84 19.04 4.93
CA GLY A 173 12.08 19.58 3.60
C GLY A 173 10.77 19.90 2.88
N GLU A 174 9.81 18.98 2.87
CA GLU A 174 8.48 19.20 2.26
C GLU A 174 7.74 20.37 2.91
N VAL A 175 7.73 20.44 4.25
CA VAL A 175 7.10 21.55 4.99
C VAL A 175 7.79 22.88 4.69
N LYS A 176 9.13 22.93 4.75
CA LYS A 176 9.89 24.15 4.49
C LYS A 176 9.73 24.63 3.05
N GLN A 177 9.75 23.69 2.10
CA GLN A 177 9.59 23.98 0.69
C GLN A 177 8.17 24.47 0.38
N PHE A 178 7.16 23.81 0.96
CA PHE A 178 5.77 24.27 0.88
C PHE A 178 5.61 25.69 1.42
N LEU A 179 6.10 25.97 2.63
CA LEU A 179 6.05 27.30 3.24
C LEU A 179 6.76 28.38 2.42
N THR A 180 7.87 28.03 1.78
CA THR A 180 8.66 28.96 0.94
C THR A 180 7.99 29.20 -0.43
N GLN A 181 7.30 28.19 -0.96
CA GLN A 181 6.60 28.25 -2.25
C GLN A 181 5.11 28.61 -2.12
N LEU A 182 4.62 28.95 -0.92
CA LEU A 182 3.27 29.48 -0.68
C LEU A 182 2.94 30.67 -1.59
N ASN A 183 3.93 31.52 -1.89
CA ASN A 183 3.76 32.70 -2.74
C ASN A 183 3.65 32.37 -4.24
N GLN A 184 3.90 31.12 -4.63
CA GLN A 184 3.75 30.61 -6.01
C GLN A 184 2.49 29.77 -6.20
N ILE A 185 1.56 29.75 -5.23
CA ILE A 185 0.23 29.12 -5.39
C ILE A 185 -0.58 29.92 -6.41
N HIS A 186 -0.22 29.74 -7.68
CA HIS A 186 -1.11 29.99 -8.80
C HIS A 186 -1.93 28.71 -8.96
N LEU A 187 -3.25 28.84 -8.93
CA LEU A 187 -4.18 27.82 -9.43
C LEU A 187 -3.95 27.65 -10.94
N ASN A 188 -2.82 27.06 -11.32
CA ASN A 188 -2.49 26.79 -12.70
C ASN A 188 -3.14 25.45 -13.09
N LEU A 189 -4.45 25.50 -13.32
CA LEU A 189 -5.23 24.38 -13.89
C LEU A 189 -4.77 23.98 -15.32
N ARG A 190 -3.69 24.56 -15.85
CA ARG A 190 -3.15 24.24 -17.18
C ARG A 190 -1.95 23.32 -17.19
N ASP A 191 -1.31 23.06 -16.05
CA ASP A 191 -0.15 22.17 -15.96
C ASP A 191 -0.45 20.97 -15.08
N THR A 192 -1.34 20.09 -15.55
CA THR A 192 -1.28 18.68 -15.16
C THR A 192 0.16 18.20 -15.36
N PRO A 193 0.79 17.51 -14.38
CA PRO A 193 2.10 16.91 -14.61
C PRO A 193 1.98 16.04 -15.85
N ARG A 194 2.73 16.40 -16.91
CA ARG A 194 2.96 15.46 -18.02
C ARG A 194 3.77 14.33 -17.43
N PHE A 195 3.07 13.34 -16.91
CA PHE A 195 3.61 12.02 -16.66
C PHE A 195 4.29 11.58 -17.95
N TYR A 196 5.62 11.51 -17.91
CA TYR A 196 6.48 10.91 -18.92
C TYR A 196 6.48 11.61 -20.30
N LYS A 197 7.55 12.37 -20.60
CA LYS A 197 7.94 12.64 -21.99
C LYS A 197 8.63 11.38 -22.53
N PRO A 198 8.06 10.65 -23.51
CA PRO A 198 8.78 9.54 -24.13
C PRO A 198 10.02 10.10 -24.84
N GLY A 199 11.19 9.54 -24.52
CA GLY A 199 12.41 9.80 -25.27
C GLY A 199 12.19 9.39 -26.73
N ARG A 200 12.37 10.32 -27.67
CA ARG A 200 12.41 9.98 -29.09
C ARG A 200 13.68 9.16 -29.34
N ASP A 201 13.51 7.92 -29.80
CA ASP A 201 14.61 7.22 -30.46
C ASP A 201 14.94 7.93 -31.80
N ARG A 202 16.12 7.66 -32.34
CA ARG A 202 16.56 8.24 -33.63
C ARG A 202 15.74 7.73 -34.85
N SER A 203 14.72 6.89 -34.63
CA SER A 203 13.87 6.27 -35.65
C SER A 203 12.48 6.94 -35.77
N GLY A 204 12.17 7.94 -34.93
CA GLY A 204 10.93 8.71 -35.03
C GLY A 204 9.65 7.95 -34.63
N SER A 205 9.78 6.73 -34.07
CA SER A 205 8.64 5.92 -33.65
C SER A 205 8.33 6.14 -32.17
N GLN A 206 7.17 6.74 -31.87
CA GLN A 206 6.67 6.98 -30.52
C GLN A 206 6.25 5.64 -29.87
N ARG A 207 7.14 5.00 -29.09
CA ARG A 207 6.74 3.90 -28.22
C ARG A 207 6.09 4.46 -26.95
N LEU A 208 4.75 4.44 -26.91
CA LEU A 208 4.04 4.64 -25.64
C LEU A 208 4.21 3.37 -24.79
N PRO A 209 4.62 3.48 -23.51
CA PRO A 209 4.61 2.34 -22.61
C PRO A 209 3.18 1.80 -22.49
N ILE A 210 3.04 0.48 -22.51
CA ILE A 210 1.76 -0.26 -22.53
C ILE A 210 0.80 0.20 -21.40
N GLN A 211 1.34 0.63 -20.26
CA GLN A 211 0.62 1.21 -19.12
C GLN A 211 -0.24 2.45 -19.49
N ILE A 212 0.25 3.33 -20.37
CA ILE A 212 -0.48 4.55 -20.78
C ILE A 212 -1.64 4.21 -21.73
N TYR A 213 -1.50 3.18 -22.56
CA TYR A 213 -2.56 2.70 -23.44
C TYR A 213 -3.76 2.15 -22.64
N TYR A 214 -3.51 1.39 -21.57
CA TYR A 214 -4.56 0.83 -20.73
C TYR A 214 -5.33 1.91 -19.97
N PHE A 215 -4.64 2.89 -19.39
CA PHE A 215 -5.30 3.97 -18.63
C PHE A 215 -6.18 4.86 -19.52
N ARG A 216 -5.73 5.14 -20.75
CA ARG A 216 -6.52 5.87 -21.76
C ARG A 216 -7.79 5.11 -22.16
N HIS A 217 -7.70 3.78 -22.28
CA HIS A 217 -8.82 2.96 -22.71
C HIS A 217 -9.90 2.80 -21.62
N ILE A 218 -9.49 2.73 -20.35
CA ILE A 218 -10.40 2.66 -19.19
C ILE A 218 -11.18 3.98 -19.02
N ILE A 219 -10.50 5.12 -19.14
CA ILE A 219 -11.16 6.44 -19.04
C ILE A 219 -12.18 6.66 -20.18
N ASN A 220 -11.86 6.20 -21.40
CA ASN A 220 -12.77 6.33 -22.53
C ASN A 220 -13.97 5.37 -22.45
N ALA A 221 -13.81 4.21 -21.81
CA ALA A 221 -14.91 3.28 -21.57
C ALA A 221 -15.89 3.78 -20.51
N ALA A 222 -15.44 4.58 -19.54
CA ALA A 222 -16.29 5.20 -18.52
C ALA A 222 -17.05 6.45 -18.99
N LYS A 223 -16.80 6.92 -20.23
CA LYS A 223 -17.45 8.10 -20.84
C LYS A 223 -18.50 7.75 -21.91
N LYS A 224 -18.82 6.47 -22.09
CA LYS A 224 -19.94 5.99 -22.91
C LYS A 224 -20.96 5.32 -22.00
#